data_AF-A0A8B3MCA1-F1
#
_entry.id   AF-A0A8B3MCA1-F1
#
_cell.length_a   1.000
_cell.length_b   1.000
_cell.length_c   1.000
_cell.angle_alpha   90.00
_cell.angle_beta   90.00
_cell.angle_gamma   90.00
#
_symmetry.space_group_name_H-M   'P 1'
#
loop_
_entity.id
_entity.type
_entity.pdbx_description
1 polymer ?
#
loop_
_entity_poly.entity_id
_entity_poly.type
_entity_poly.pdbx_seq_one_letter_code
_entity_poly.pdbx_strand_id
1 'polypeptide(L)'
;MKRVKLSTCAKWLALGLLVVVNSSYAASRVKTAAQAIQCQPDTQENGYNGTCPYPADLYRADPVWKKDMESALQQAGIRNVLGPDGSLNGPEETLEPVTVGGRQWLQGSLCEQGNCGDHYLRFLYSPGTHQVLGFYVDVQARWVGKPPAEEAKLLRGNADAIAEKTPLPSALPAAPAAPADGAPADTIWTFKGDGGKSLWQVCGGQNSSCTIIANTKYYVAVLNRKSATGCAFGDFYVAARDT
;
A
#
# COMPACT_ATOMS: atom_id res chain seq x y z
N MET A 1 -52.42 25.35 -66.95
CA MET A 1 -51.25 26.15 -67.36
C MET A 1 -50.39 26.47 -66.13
N LYS A 2 -49.07 26.40 -66.28
CA LYS A 2 -48.03 26.67 -65.27
C LYS A 2 -48.07 28.12 -64.77
N ARG A 3 -47.81 28.37 -63.47
CA ARG A 3 -46.62 29.09 -62.97
C ARG A 3 -46.61 29.22 -61.44
N VAL A 4 -45.44 28.92 -60.89
CA VAL A 4 -44.96 29.08 -59.51
C VAL A 4 -44.55 30.52 -59.25
N LYS A 5 -44.74 31.05 -58.02
CA LYS A 5 -43.71 31.84 -57.29
C LYS A 5 -43.89 31.71 -55.76
N LEU A 6 -42.74 31.46 -55.10
CA LEU A 6 -42.49 31.32 -53.66
C LEU A 6 -42.87 32.57 -52.85
N SER A 7 -43.23 32.36 -51.58
CA SER A 7 -42.79 33.26 -50.50
C SER A 7 -42.52 32.47 -49.22
N THR A 8 -41.43 32.86 -48.59
CA THR A 8 -40.59 32.11 -47.67
C THR A 8 -41.06 32.31 -46.23
N CYS A 9 -41.33 31.22 -45.50
CA CYS A 9 -41.27 31.23 -44.04
C CYS A 9 -40.56 29.96 -43.59
N ALA A 10 -39.25 30.11 -43.41
CA ALA A 10 -38.35 29.11 -42.89
C ALA A 10 -38.81 28.65 -41.50
N LYS A 11 -39.35 27.43 -41.43
CA LYS A 11 -39.54 26.72 -40.17
C LYS A 11 -38.16 26.26 -39.70
N TRP A 12 -37.74 26.84 -38.59
CA TRP A 12 -36.55 26.50 -37.85
C TRP A 12 -36.56 25.01 -37.47
N LEU A 13 -35.65 24.24 -38.08
CA LEU A 13 -35.26 22.92 -37.61
C LEU A 13 -34.28 23.12 -36.45
N ALA A 14 -34.79 23.10 -35.23
CA ALA A 14 -33.95 22.97 -34.04
C ALA A 14 -33.48 21.50 -33.96
N LEU A 15 -32.29 21.23 -34.50
CA LEU A 15 -31.59 19.97 -34.29
C LEU A 15 -31.10 19.97 -32.83
N GLY A 16 -31.80 19.26 -31.96
CA GLY A 16 -31.41 19.09 -30.56
C GLY A 16 -30.06 18.38 -30.47
N LEU A 17 -29.05 19.11 -30.01
CA LEU A 17 -27.76 18.54 -29.63
C LEU A 17 -27.98 17.66 -28.38
N LEU A 18 -28.03 16.34 -28.56
CA LEU A 18 -27.92 15.38 -27.47
C LEU A 18 -26.47 15.43 -26.96
N VAL A 19 -26.22 16.30 -25.98
CA VAL A 19 -24.99 16.25 -25.18
C VAL A 19 -25.13 15.02 -24.28
N VAL A 20 -24.50 13.92 -24.68
CA VAL A 20 -24.25 12.79 -23.77
C VAL A 20 -23.24 13.29 -22.74
N VAL A 21 -23.73 13.83 -21.64
CA VAL A 21 -22.93 14.02 -20.44
C VAL A 21 -22.57 12.63 -19.92
N ASN A 22 -21.39 12.15 -20.32
CA ASN A 22 -20.70 11.09 -19.60
C ASN A 22 -20.33 11.66 -18.22
N SER A 23 -21.30 11.71 -17.31
CA SER A 23 -20.99 11.84 -15.90
C SER A 23 -20.29 10.55 -15.50
N SER A 24 -18.97 10.62 -15.39
CA SER A 24 -18.17 9.63 -14.68
C SER A 24 -18.56 9.71 -13.19
N TYR A 25 -19.73 9.20 -12.85
CA TYR A 25 -20.07 8.95 -11.46
C TYR A 25 -19.11 7.88 -10.98
N ALA A 26 -18.26 8.22 -10.01
CA ALA A 26 -17.52 7.22 -9.28
C ALA A 26 -18.51 6.20 -8.74
N ALA A 27 -18.46 4.96 -9.24
CA ALA A 27 -19.32 3.90 -8.75
C ALA A 27 -19.15 3.78 -7.23
N SER A 28 -20.25 3.82 -6.48
CA SER A 28 -20.17 3.76 -5.02
C SER A 28 -19.59 2.41 -4.58
N ARG A 29 -18.60 2.44 -3.69
CA ARG A 29 -18.01 1.23 -3.13
C ARG A 29 -19.06 0.45 -2.35
N VAL A 30 -19.01 -0.88 -2.45
CA VAL A 30 -19.93 -1.75 -1.71
C VAL A 30 -19.65 -1.67 -0.21
N LYS A 31 -20.64 -1.98 0.64
CA LYS A 31 -20.55 -1.71 2.08
C LYS A 31 -20.33 -2.94 2.95
N THR A 32 -20.39 -4.13 2.36
CA THR A 32 -20.27 -5.40 3.08
C THR A 32 -19.27 -6.30 2.40
N ALA A 33 -18.62 -7.16 3.18
CA ALA A 33 -17.69 -8.15 2.67
C ALA A 33 -18.41 -9.18 1.78
N ALA A 34 -19.66 -9.52 2.08
CA ALA A 34 -20.46 -10.41 1.24
C ALA A 34 -20.66 -9.83 -0.18
N GLN A 35 -20.87 -8.51 -0.30
CA GLN A 35 -20.93 -7.84 -1.60
C GLN A 35 -19.55 -7.69 -2.25
N ALA A 36 -18.51 -7.48 -1.45
CA ALA A 36 -17.15 -7.27 -1.95
C ALA A 36 -16.60 -8.49 -2.70
N ILE A 37 -17.10 -9.70 -2.48
CA ILE A 37 -16.68 -10.88 -3.26
C ILE A 37 -16.86 -10.72 -4.78
N GLN A 38 -17.74 -9.82 -5.21
CA GLN A 38 -18.03 -9.52 -6.62
C GLN A 38 -17.66 -8.07 -6.99
N CYS A 39 -16.89 -7.37 -6.15
CA CYS A 39 -16.51 -6.00 -6.44
C CYS A 39 -15.45 -5.92 -7.54
N GLN A 40 -15.37 -4.75 -8.17
CA GLN A 40 -14.34 -4.44 -9.15
C GLN A 40 -13.13 -3.81 -8.44
N PRO A 41 -11.92 -4.36 -8.57
CA PRO A 41 -10.73 -3.78 -7.94
C PRO A 41 -10.33 -2.46 -8.62
N ASP A 42 -9.54 -1.64 -7.92
CA ASP A 42 -9.07 -0.34 -8.44
C ASP A 42 -7.89 -0.53 -9.42
N THR A 43 -8.15 -1.16 -10.56
CA THR A 43 -7.16 -1.38 -11.61
C THR A 43 -7.29 -0.35 -12.73
N GLN A 44 -6.27 -0.27 -13.59
CA GLN A 44 -6.33 0.54 -14.81
C GLN A 44 -7.53 0.16 -15.70
N GLU A 45 -7.88 -1.13 -15.77
CA GLU A 45 -9.04 -1.63 -16.52
C GLU A 45 -10.36 -1.04 -16.00
N ASN A 46 -10.43 -0.78 -14.70
CA ASN A 46 -11.55 -0.14 -14.03
C ASN A 46 -11.36 1.38 -13.86
N GLY A 47 -10.44 1.98 -14.60
CA GLY A 47 -10.18 3.43 -14.57
C GLY A 47 -9.70 3.95 -13.21
N TYR A 48 -9.08 3.10 -12.39
CA TYR A 48 -8.75 3.38 -10.98
C TYR A 48 -9.96 3.76 -10.12
N ASN A 49 -11.16 3.35 -10.53
CA ASN A 49 -12.42 3.63 -9.87
C ASN A 49 -13.25 2.34 -9.74
N GLY A 50 -12.69 1.37 -9.02
CA GLY A 50 -13.35 0.14 -8.67
C GLY A 50 -14.42 0.33 -7.59
N THR A 51 -15.20 -0.72 -7.35
CA THR A 51 -16.28 -0.75 -6.36
C THR A 51 -15.88 -1.46 -5.06
N CYS A 52 -14.66 -1.98 -4.97
CA CYS A 52 -14.18 -2.66 -3.77
C CYS A 52 -13.98 -1.67 -2.62
N PRO A 53 -14.44 -2.00 -1.40
CA PRO A 53 -14.27 -1.12 -0.25
C PRO A 53 -12.85 -1.18 0.28
N TYR A 54 -12.49 -0.17 1.07
CA TYR A 54 -11.34 -0.27 1.95
C TYR A 54 -11.66 -1.09 3.21
N PRO A 55 -10.67 -1.76 3.84
CA PRO A 55 -10.85 -2.43 5.13
C PRO A 55 -11.49 -1.54 6.22
N ALA A 56 -11.11 -0.26 6.33
CA ALA A 56 -11.69 0.66 7.31
C ALA A 56 -13.17 0.97 7.03
N ASP A 57 -13.59 0.97 5.76
CA ASP A 57 -15.00 1.11 5.39
C ASP A 57 -15.81 -0.10 5.87
N LEU A 58 -15.28 -1.31 5.67
CA LEU A 58 -15.91 -2.52 6.21
C LEU A 58 -15.91 -2.55 7.73
N TYR A 59 -14.84 -2.10 8.39
CA TYR A 59 -14.78 -2.03 9.86
C TYR A 59 -15.91 -1.16 10.44
N ARG A 60 -16.29 -0.08 9.72
CA ARG A 60 -17.37 0.82 10.12
C ARG A 60 -18.76 0.32 9.72
N ALA A 61 -18.90 -0.29 8.54
CA ALA A 61 -20.19 -0.57 7.92
C ALA A 61 -20.66 -2.03 8.05
N ASP A 62 -19.74 -2.98 8.23
CA ASP A 62 -20.03 -4.42 8.25
C ASP A 62 -19.70 -5.04 9.62
N PRO A 63 -20.70 -5.21 10.51
CA PRO A 63 -20.48 -5.75 11.85
C PRO A 63 -20.06 -7.23 11.84
N VAL A 64 -20.39 -7.99 10.79
CA VAL A 64 -20.00 -9.39 10.66
C VAL A 64 -18.51 -9.47 10.36
N TRP A 65 -18.07 -8.73 9.33
CA TRP A 65 -16.65 -8.64 9.00
C TRP A 65 -15.81 -8.15 10.17
N LYS A 66 -16.26 -7.08 10.85
CA LYS A 66 -15.59 -6.55 12.05
C LYS A 66 -15.40 -7.63 13.10
N LYS A 67 -16.47 -8.34 13.46
CA LYS A 67 -16.44 -9.41 14.46
C LYS A 67 -15.48 -10.53 14.07
N ASP A 68 -15.52 -10.99 12.83
CA ASP A 68 -14.71 -12.11 12.37
C ASP A 68 -13.21 -11.75 12.39
N MET A 69 -12.86 -10.56 11.90
CA MET A 69 -11.49 -10.05 11.93
C MET A 69 -10.96 -9.89 13.36
N GLU A 70 -11.73 -9.24 14.24
CA GLU A 70 -11.34 -9.05 15.65
C GLU A 70 -11.17 -10.39 16.36
N SER A 71 -12.09 -11.33 16.15
CA SER A 71 -12.04 -12.66 16.76
C SER A 71 -10.81 -13.44 16.30
N ALA A 72 -10.50 -13.42 15.00
CA ALA A 72 -9.35 -14.13 14.45
C ALA A 72 -8.01 -13.54 14.95
N LEU A 73 -7.90 -12.20 14.97
CA LEU A 73 -6.72 -11.52 15.50
C LEU A 73 -6.54 -11.82 17.00
N GLN A 74 -7.62 -11.78 17.77
CA GLN A 74 -7.59 -12.07 19.20
C GLN A 74 -7.13 -13.51 19.48
N GLN A 75 -7.57 -14.48 18.68
CA GLN A 75 -7.11 -15.88 18.76
C GLN A 75 -5.61 -16.03 18.47
N ALA A 76 -5.04 -15.15 17.63
CA ALA A 76 -3.61 -15.06 17.37
C ALA A 76 -2.84 -14.21 18.41
N GLY A 77 -3.50 -13.76 19.48
CA GLY A 77 -2.89 -12.90 20.51
C GLY A 77 -2.63 -11.46 20.04
N ILE A 78 -3.29 -11.02 18.97
CA ILE A 78 -3.21 -9.66 18.41
C ILE A 78 -4.47 -8.89 18.84
N ARG A 79 -4.32 -7.70 19.41
CA ARG A 79 -5.44 -6.92 19.97
C ARG A 79 -5.28 -5.45 19.68
N ASN A 80 -6.41 -4.75 19.56
CA ASN A 80 -6.45 -3.29 19.39
C ASN A 80 -5.64 -2.76 18.19
N VAL A 81 -5.57 -3.56 17.12
CA VAL A 81 -4.83 -3.18 15.91
C VAL A 81 -5.73 -2.60 14.81
N LEU A 82 -7.02 -2.89 14.82
CA LEU A 82 -7.99 -2.41 13.82
C LEU A 82 -8.85 -1.26 14.35
N GLY A 83 -9.43 -0.51 13.43
CA GLY A 83 -10.35 0.59 13.72
C GLY A 83 -9.66 1.95 13.88
N PRO A 84 -10.42 3.02 14.14
CA PRO A 84 -9.89 4.39 14.20
C PRO A 84 -8.78 4.58 15.24
N ASP A 85 -8.91 3.92 16.38
CA ASP A 85 -7.95 3.97 17.49
C ASP A 85 -6.93 2.82 17.46
N GLY A 86 -7.00 1.95 16.45
CA GLY A 86 -6.11 0.81 16.30
C GLY A 86 -4.74 1.23 15.77
N SER A 87 -3.71 0.42 16.07
CA SER A 87 -2.34 0.70 15.59
C SER A 87 -2.18 0.65 14.08
N LEU A 88 -3.06 -0.06 13.36
CA LEU A 88 -3.03 -0.18 11.90
C LEU A 88 -4.06 0.75 11.23
N ASN A 89 -4.19 1.97 11.73
CA ASN A 89 -5.08 3.01 11.21
C ASN A 89 -4.41 3.91 10.14
N GLY A 90 -3.36 3.41 9.49
CA GLY A 90 -2.62 4.10 8.46
C GLY A 90 -3.08 3.74 7.05
N PRO A 91 -2.16 3.75 6.06
CA PRO A 91 -2.47 3.38 4.69
C PRO A 91 -3.07 1.97 4.57
N GLU A 92 -4.03 1.85 3.67
CA GLU A 92 -4.72 0.61 3.33
C GLU A 92 -4.96 0.55 1.82
N GLU A 93 -5.02 -0.66 1.29
CA GLU A 93 -5.41 -0.92 -0.10
C GLU A 93 -6.90 -1.28 -0.15
N THR A 94 -7.55 -1.02 -1.28
CA THR A 94 -8.89 -1.55 -1.49
C THR A 94 -8.85 -3.07 -1.53
N LEU A 95 -9.94 -3.70 -1.09
CA LEU A 95 -10.02 -5.15 -1.15
C LEU A 95 -9.93 -5.65 -2.58
N GLU A 96 -9.36 -6.84 -2.75
CA GLU A 96 -9.27 -7.51 -4.04
C GLU A 96 -9.89 -8.90 -3.95
N PRO A 97 -10.91 -9.23 -4.77
CA PRO A 97 -11.38 -10.59 -4.91
C PRO A 97 -10.32 -11.46 -5.58
N VAL A 98 -9.86 -12.49 -4.90
CA VAL A 98 -8.84 -13.41 -5.42
C VAL A 98 -9.29 -14.86 -5.31
N THR A 99 -8.73 -15.72 -6.16
CA THR A 99 -8.92 -17.17 -6.07
C THR A 99 -7.57 -17.83 -5.81
N VAL A 100 -7.42 -18.46 -4.64
CA VAL A 100 -6.19 -19.14 -4.21
C VAL A 100 -6.55 -20.46 -3.57
N GLY A 101 -5.77 -21.51 -3.86
CA GLY A 101 -6.07 -22.86 -3.36
C GLY A 101 -7.44 -23.40 -3.80
N GLY A 102 -7.98 -22.90 -4.93
CA GLY A 102 -9.33 -23.23 -5.40
C GLY A 102 -10.46 -22.58 -4.59
N ARG A 103 -10.15 -21.61 -3.71
CA ARG A 103 -11.10 -20.93 -2.85
C ARG A 103 -11.12 -19.43 -3.15
N GLN A 104 -12.31 -18.84 -3.06
CA GLN A 104 -12.50 -17.41 -3.23
C GLN A 104 -12.26 -16.67 -1.91
N TRP A 105 -11.49 -15.60 -1.99
CA TRP A 105 -11.10 -14.76 -0.87
C TRP A 105 -11.24 -13.28 -1.22
N LEU A 106 -11.38 -12.46 -0.19
CA LEU A 106 -11.08 -11.04 -0.23
C LEU A 106 -9.70 -10.82 0.37
N GLN A 107 -8.77 -10.41 -0.48
CA GLN A 107 -7.45 -9.95 -0.05
C GLN A 107 -7.55 -8.50 0.40
N GLY A 108 -6.86 -8.17 1.49
CA GLY A 108 -6.68 -6.80 1.93
C GLY A 108 -5.38 -6.59 2.66
N SER A 109 -4.97 -5.33 2.75
CA SER A 109 -3.78 -4.91 3.47
C SER A 109 -4.03 -3.59 4.18
N LEU A 110 -3.41 -3.44 5.36
CA LEU A 110 -3.47 -2.24 6.18
C LEU A 110 -2.22 -2.16 7.05
N CYS A 111 -1.75 -0.95 7.35
CA CYS A 111 -0.52 -0.74 8.09
C CYS A 111 -0.56 0.41 9.08
N GLU A 112 0.44 0.48 9.96
CA GLU A 112 0.61 1.59 10.89
C GLU A 112 1.03 2.86 10.13
N GLN A 113 0.41 3.99 10.51
CA GLN A 113 0.71 5.30 9.94
C GLN A 113 2.20 5.65 10.11
N GLY A 114 2.92 5.75 8.99
CA GLY A 114 4.35 6.07 9.01
C GLY A 114 5.28 4.91 9.36
N ASN A 115 4.76 3.69 9.56
CA ASN A 115 5.54 2.51 9.94
C ASN A 115 5.15 1.24 9.13
N CYS A 116 4.70 1.41 7.88
CA CYS A 116 4.17 0.30 7.07
C CYS A 116 5.18 -0.79 6.71
N GLY A 117 6.48 -0.54 6.85
CA GLY A 117 7.51 -1.55 6.61
C GLY A 117 7.61 -2.59 7.72
N ASP A 118 7.37 -2.17 8.97
CA ASP A 118 7.65 -2.98 10.16
C ASP A 118 6.38 -3.30 10.98
N HIS A 119 5.26 -2.63 10.68
CA HIS A 119 3.97 -2.90 11.31
C HIS A 119 2.81 -2.90 10.30
N TYR A 120 2.36 -4.09 9.93
CA TYR A 120 1.30 -4.27 8.94
C TYR A 120 0.53 -5.58 9.10
N LEU A 121 -0.65 -5.63 8.50
CA LEU A 121 -1.46 -6.83 8.33
C LEU A 121 -1.76 -7.02 6.85
N ARG A 122 -1.46 -8.21 6.32
CA ARG A 122 -2.03 -8.73 5.09
C ARG A 122 -3.00 -9.83 5.45
N PHE A 123 -4.18 -9.86 4.83
CA PHE A 123 -5.20 -10.84 5.17
C PHE A 123 -5.97 -11.35 3.96
N LEU A 124 -6.52 -12.55 4.11
CA LEU A 124 -7.53 -13.17 3.26
C LEU A 124 -8.76 -13.41 4.12
N TYR A 125 -9.90 -12.92 3.66
CA TYR A 125 -11.19 -13.12 4.31
C TYR A 125 -12.18 -13.83 3.39
N SER A 126 -12.87 -14.85 3.89
CA SER A 126 -13.91 -15.57 3.15
C SER A 126 -15.27 -15.32 3.81
N PRO A 127 -16.13 -14.45 3.24
CA PRO A 127 -17.43 -14.12 3.84
C PRO A 127 -18.35 -15.33 4.00
N GLY A 128 -18.27 -16.31 3.09
CA GLY A 128 -19.13 -17.50 3.14
C GLY A 128 -18.73 -18.50 4.23
N THR A 129 -17.48 -18.47 4.71
CA THR A 129 -16.99 -19.38 5.76
C THR A 129 -16.59 -18.67 7.04
N HIS A 130 -16.69 -17.33 7.08
CA HIS A 130 -16.22 -16.49 8.18
C HIS A 130 -14.75 -16.73 8.55
N GLN A 131 -13.96 -17.21 7.59
CA GLN A 131 -12.56 -17.56 7.80
C GLN A 131 -11.67 -16.35 7.52
N VAL A 132 -10.75 -16.08 8.45
CA VAL A 132 -9.68 -15.10 8.32
C VAL A 132 -8.35 -15.83 8.35
N LEU A 133 -7.53 -15.57 7.35
CA LEU A 133 -6.11 -15.93 7.33
C LEU A 133 -5.31 -14.64 7.22
N GLY A 134 -4.17 -14.55 7.89
CA GLY A 134 -3.39 -13.32 7.85
C GLY A 134 -1.93 -13.48 8.19
N PHE A 135 -1.13 -12.58 7.67
CA PHE A 135 0.27 -12.39 7.99
C PHE A 135 0.42 -11.01 8.61
N TYR A 136 0.62 -11.00 9.92
CA TYR A 136 0.75 -9.80 10.73
C TYR A 136 2.21 -9.63 11.16
N VAL A 137 2.74 -8.43 11.03
CA VAL A 137 4.09 -8.08 11.47
C VAL A 137 4.01 -6.90 12.41
N ASP A 138 4.68 -7.01 13.56
CA ASP A 138 4.95 -5.94 14.53
C ASP A 138 6.25 -6.30 15.22
N VAL A 139 7.37 -5.93 14.59
CA VAL A 139 8.74 -6.41 14.87
C VAL A 139 8.95 -7.91 14.60
N GLN A 140 7.97 -8.75 14.92
CA GLN A 140 7.94 -10.18 14.67
C GLN A 140 6.71 -10.57 13.84
N ALA A 141 6.90 -11.50 12.91
CA ALA A 141 5.84 -12.05 12.10
C ALA A 141 4.99 -13.06 12.89
N ARG A 142 3.68 -12.96 12.76
CA ARG A 142 2.68 -13.83 13.37
C ARG A 142 1.62 -14.21 12.34
N TRP A 143 1.21 -15.48 12.38
CA TRP A 143 0.11 -15.97 11.56
C TRP A 143 -1.22 -15.77 12.27
N VAL A 144 -2.20 -15.28 11.52
CA VAL A 144 -3.62 -15.30 11.88
C VAL A 144 -4.23 -16.52 11.20
N GLY A 145 -4.81 -17.41 11.98
CA GLY A 145 -5.31 -18.70 11.49
C GLY A 145 -4.17 -19.65 11.09
N LYS A 146 -4.49 -20.61 10.22
CA LYS A 146 -3.56 -21.64 9.72
C LYS A 146 -3.62 -21.70 8.20
N PRO A 147 -2.95 -20.78 7.49
CA PRO A 147 -3.03 -20.75 6.03
C PRO A 147 -2.35 -21.97 5.41
N PRO A 148 -2.96 -22.60 4.38
CA PRO A 148 -2.26 -23.55 3.53
C PRO A 148 -1.13 -22.87 2.72
N ALA A 149 -0.32 -23.67 2.02
CA ALA A 149 0.90 -23.17 1.39
C ALA A 149 0.67 -22.05 0.36
N GLU A 150 -0.37 -22.16 -0.47
CA GLU A 150 -0.68 -21.18 -1.51
C GLU A 150 -1.16 -19.85 -0.90
N GLU A 151 -2.08 -19.89 0.06
CA GLU A 151 -2.55 -18.72 0.79
C GLU A 151 -1.42 -18.09 1.62
N ALA A 152 -0.56 -18.90 2.25
CA ALA A 152 0.58 -18.42 3.02
C ALA A 152 1.58 -17.68 2.12
N LYS A 153 1.84 -18.19 0.91
CA LYS A 153 2.71 -17.55 -0.08
C LYS A 153 2.15 -16.20 -0.52
N LEU A 154 0.85 -16.12 -0.81
CA LEU A 154 0.20 -14.85 -1.16
C LEU A 154 0.26 -13.83 -0.01
N LEU A 155 -0.09 -14.27 1.20
CA LEU A 155 -0.12 -13.43 2.41
C LEU A 155 1.27 -12.90 2.78
N ARG A 156 2.29 -13.75 2.68
CA ARG A 156 3.68 -13.36 2.91
C ARG A 156 4.20 -12.45 1.80
N GLY A 157 3.68 -12.60 0.58
CA GLY A 157 4.18 -11.92 -0.60
C GLY A 157 5.69 -12.12 -0.75
N ASN A 158 6.42 -11.03 -1.01
CA ASN A 158 7.88 -11.07 -1.12
C ASN A 158 8.62 -11.11 0.22
N ALA A 159 7.97 -11.39 1.36
CA ALA A 159 8.69 -11.43 2.63
C ALA A 159 9.72 -12.58 2.74
N ASP A 160 9.66 -13.58 1.84
CA ASP A 160 10.73 -14.60 1.68
C ASP A 160 11.99 -14.07 0.97
N ALA A 161 11.89 -13.02 0.16
CA ALA A 161 13.07 -12.35 -0.42
C ALA A 161 13.94 -11.68 0.66
N ILE A 162 13.41 -11.55 1.89
CA ILE A 162 14.09 -11.05 3.07
C ILE A 162 14.75 -12.18 3.90
N ALA A 163 14.37 -13.45 3.67
CA ALA A 163 14.78 -14.59 4.50
C ALA A 163 15.64 -15.65 3.77
N GLU A 164 15.56 -15.78 2.45
CA GLU A 164 16.17 -16.92 1.74
C GLU A 164 17.35 -16.55 0.81
N LYS A 165 18.39 -15.93 1.37
CA LYS A 165 19.78 -16.15 0.92
C LYS A 165 20.72 -16.00 2.11
N THR A 166 20.90 -17.07 2.87
CA THR A 166 21.94 -17.16 3.90
C THR A 166 22.53 -18.58 3.92
N PRO A 167 23.78 -18.75 3.45
CA PRO A 167 24.78 -19.45 4.20
C PRO A 167 25.52 -18.42 5.06
N LEU A 168 25.63 -18.68 6.37
CA LEU A 168 26.46 -17.86 7.26
C LEU A 168 27.92 -17.85 6.78
N PRO A 169 28.55 -16.67 6.61
CA PRO A 169 30.00 -16.57 6.66
C PRO A 169 30.44 -16.47 8.12
N SER A 170 31.26 -17.43 8.54
CA SER A 170 32.07 -17.33 9.75
C SER A 170 33.15 -16.24 9.57
N ALA A 171 33.30 -15.43 10.62
CA ALA A 171 34.32 -14.37 10.86
C ALA A 171 33.90 -12.91 10.58
N LEU A 172 33.92 -12.12 11.65
CA LEU A 172 33.83 -10.65 11.66
C LEU A 172 35.15 -10.03 11.18
N PRO A 173 35.15 -9.08 10.22
CA PRO A 173 36.28 -8.18 10.00
C PRO A 173 36.28 -7.02 11.01
N ALA A 174 37.47 -6.48 11.27
CA ALA A 174 37.74 -5.40 12.21
C ALA A 174 37.05 -4.07 11.85
N ALA A 175 36.72 -3.27 12.88
CA ALA A 175 35.97 -2.01 12.78
C ALA A 175 36.74 -0.89 12.03
N PRO A 176 36.07 -0.04 11.20
CA PRO A 176 36.67 1.14 10.58
C PRO A 176 36.64 2.37 11.50
N ALA A 177 37.46 3.37 11.16
CA ALA A 177 37.64 4.64 11.90
C ALA A 177 36.47 5.63 11.72
N ALA A 178 36.30 6.53 12.70
CA ALA A 178 35.18 7.48 12.77
C ALA A 178 35.13 8.52 11.62
N PRO A 179 33.93 8.98 11.19
CA PRO A 179 33.75 9.89 10.05
C PRO A 179 34.12 11.36 10.33
N ALA A 180 34.66 12.05 9.33
CA ALA A 180 35.11 13.45 9.41
C ALA A 180 33.98 14.51 9.33
N ASP A 181 32.76 14.12 8.95
CA ASP A 181 31.62 15.01 8.70
C ASP A 181 30.64 15.13 9.89
N GLY A 182 31.04 14.61 11.05
CA GLY A 182 30.23 14.63 12.27
C GLY A 182 29.01 13.72 12.22
N ALA A 183 28.89 12.88 11.18
CA ALA A 183 27.90 11.81 11.15
C ALA A 183 28.14 10.85 12.32
N PRO A 184 27.09 10.34 12.98
CA PRO A 184 27.26 9.29 13.97
C PRO A 184 28.00 8.10 13.34
N ALA A 185 29.16 7.74 13.91
CA ALA A 185 29.97 6.63 13.43
C ALA A 185 29.14 5.33 13.40
N ASP A 186 29.43 4.46 12.44
CA ASP A 186 28.77 3.15 12.28
C ASP A 186 27.25 3.20 12.04
N THR A 187 26.72 4.36 11.63
CA THR A 187 25.32 4.50 11.24
C THR A 187 25.16 4.69 9.75
N ILE A 188 23.92 4.58 9.27
CA ILE A 188 23.60 4.77 7.85
C ILE A 188 23.99 6.14 7.29
N TRP A 189 24.17 7.12 8.18
CA TRP A 189 24.38 8.51 7.80
C TRP A 189 25.76 8.73 7.17
N THR A 190 26.68 7.79 7.32
CA THR A 190 28.03 7.84 6.75
C THR A 190 28.10 7.38 5.29
N PHE A 191 27.09 6.64 4.80
CA PHE A 191 27.06 6.17 3.41
C PHE A 191 26.92 7.31 2.41
N LYS A 192 27.55 7.16 1.24
CA LYS A 192 27.58 8.17 0.18
C LYS A 192 26.81 7.68 -1.04
N GLY A 193 25.96 8.54 -1.59
CA GLY A 193 25.33 8.30 -2.89
C GLY A 193 26.25 8.73 -4.04
N ASP A 194 25.75 8.62 -5.28
CA ASP A 194 26.51 8.85 -6.53
C ASP A 194 27.15 10.25 -6.64
N GLY A 195 26.72 11.21 -5.81
CA GLY A 195 27.28 12.58 -5.73
C GLY A 195 28.40 12.77 -4.71
N GLY A 196 28.90 11.72 -4.05
CA GLY A 196 30.02 11.77 -3.10
C GLY A 196 29.74 12.44 -1.74
N LYS A 197 28.55 13.02 -1.57
CA LYS A 197 28.05 13.54 -0.28
C LYS A 197 27.45 12.41 0.55
N SER A 198 27.65 12.46 1.87
CA SER A 198 27.06 11.48 2.79
C SER A 198 25.55 11.70 2.95
N LEU A 199 24.84 10.66 3.36
CA LEU A 199 23.42 10.75 3.70
C LEU A 199 23.18 11.79 4.80
N TRP A 200 24.11 11.93 5.75
CA TRP A 200 24.09 12.99 6.77
C TRP A 200 24.04 14.40 6.16
N GLN A 201 24.90 14.65 5.17
CA GLN A 201 25.05 15.96 4.53
C GLN A 201 23.82 16.33 3.69
N VAL A 202 23.29 15.39 2.91
CA VAL A 202 22.10 15.65 2.08
C VAL A 202 20.83 15.81 2.92
N CYS A 203 20.84 15.32 4.16
CA CYS A 203 19.72 15.38 5.09
C CYS A 203 19.78 16.55 6.07
N GLY A 204 20.77 17.45 5.97
CA GLY A 204 20.85 18.65 6.80
C GLY A 204 21.43 18.43 8.21
N GLY A 205 22.14 17.33 8.44
CA GLY A 205 22.86 17.07 9.69
C GLY A 205 21.98 16.71 10.88
N GLN A 206 22.31 17.27 12.06
CA GLN A 206 21.80 16.87 13.38
C GLN A 206 20.27 16.93 13.56
N ASN A 207 19.58 17.66 12.67
CA ASN A 207 18.11 17.70 12.57
C ASN A 207 17.67 17.15 11.20
N SER A 208 17.96 15.87 10.94
CA SER A 208 17.81 15.28 9.61
C SER A 208 16.39 15.48 9.08
N SER A 209 16.24 16.20 7.95
CA SER A 209 14.94 16.37 7.27
C SER A 209 14.52 15.16 6.45
N CYS A 210 15.29 14.07 6.56
CA CYS A 210 15.10 12.85 5.82
C CYS A 210 14.32 11.80 6.60
N THR A 211 13.48 11.08 5.87
CA THR A 211 12.87 9.84 6.34
C THR A 211 13.62 8.66 5.71
N ILE A 212 13.96 7.65 6.50
CA ILE A 212 14.52 6.40 5.97
C ILE A 212 13.39 5.64 5.28
N ILE A 213 13.55 5.38 4.00
CA ILE A 213 12.55 4.67 3.18
C ILE A 213 12.95 3.20 2.97
N ALA A 214 14.26 2.93 2.92
CA ALA A 214 14.78 1.58 2.93
C ALA A 214 16.12 1.53 3.66
N ASN A 215 16.33 0.50 4.48
CA ASN A 215 17.60 0.26 5.14
C ASN A 215 17.95 -1.22 5.01
N THR A 216 18.71 -1.56 3.97
CA THR A 216 19.06 -2.94 3.65
C THR A 216 20.56 -3.16 3.82
N LYS A 217 21.00 -4.42 3.72
CA LYS A 217 22.42 -4.77 3.73
C LYS A 217 23.20 -4.12 2.57
N TYR A 218 22.58 -3.89 1.43
CA TYR A 218 23.27 -3.44 0.21
C TYR A 218 23.07 -1.97 -0.07
N TYR A 219 21.92 -1.42 0.33
CA TYR A 219 21.57 -0.04 0.06
C TYR A 219 20.80 0.57 1.21
N VAL A 220 21.03 1.85 1.43
CA VAL A 220 20.19 2.69 2.25
C VAL A 220 19.52 3.70 1.34
N ALA A 221 18.20 3.83 1.45
CA ALA A 221 17.42 4.84 0.76
C ALA A 221 16.74 5.78 1.74
N VAL A 222 16.87 7.08 1.50
CA VAL A 222 16.28 8.14 2.31
C VAL A 222 15.55 9.15 1.43
N LEU A 223 14.45 9.70 1.93
CA LEU A 223 13.68 10.75 1.28
C LEU A 223 13.82 12.06 2.06
N ASN A 224 14.43 13.07 1.44
CA ASN A 224 14.50 14.42 1.98
C ASN A 224 13.28 15.23 1.57
N ARG A 225 12.31 15.38 2.47
CA ARG A 225 11.07 16.13 2.21
C ARG A 225 11.25 17.65 2.07
N LYS A 226 12.41 18.20 2.47
CA LYS A 226 12.71 19.63 2.30
C LYS A 226 13.20 20.00 0.91
N SER A 227 13.54 19.00 0.08
CA SER A 227 13.94 19.16 -1.32
C SER A 227 15.06 20.18 -1.56
N ALA A 228 16.29 19.70 -1.74
CA ALA A 228 17.41 20.51 -2.23
C ALA A 228 17.24 20.90 -3.71
N THR A 229 16.40 20.21 -4.48
CA THR A 229 16.15 20.48 -5.91
C THR A 229 14.82 21.20 -6.20
N GLY A 230 13.94 21.36 -5.20
CA GLY A 230 12.64 22.02 -5.35
C GLY A 230 11.50 21.10 -5.81
N CYS A 231 11.71 19.78 -5.90
CA CYS A 231 10.65 18.79 -6.13
C CYS A 231 9.61 18.72 -4.99
N ALA A 232 8.32 18.70 -5.35
CA ALA A 232 7.18 18.73 -4.42
C ALA A 232 7.09 17.53 -3.45
N PHE A 233 7.64 16.38 -3.82
CA PHE A 233 7.67 15.17 -2.98
C PHE A 233 8.97 15.03 -2.16
N GLY A 234 9.93 15.93 -2.37
CA GLY A 234 11.28 15.82 -1.82
C GLY A 234 12.26 15.11 -2.76
N ASP A 235 13.51 14.99 -2.30
CA ASP A 235 14.59 14.31 -3.02
C ASP A 235 14.82 12.91 -2.49
N PHE A 236 14.90 11.93 -3.37
CA PHE A 236 15.18 10.54 -3.03
C PHE A 236 16.67 10.24 -3.23
N TYR A 237 17.31 9.72 -2.19
CA TYR A 237 18.73 9.36 -2.22
C TYR A 237 18.89 7.88 -1.91
N VAL A 238 19.68 7.19 -2.73
CA VAL A 238 20.10 5.82 -2.48
C VAL A 238 21.63 5.81 -2.38
N ALA A 239 22.14 5.19 -1.33
CA ALA A 239 23.57 4.95 -1.15
C ALA A 239 23.82 3.46 -1.06
N ALA A 240 24.79 2.97 -1.82
CA ALA A 240 25.28 1.61 -1.67
C ALA A 240 26.08 1.50 -0.37
N ARG A 241 25.91 0.39 0.34
CA ARG A 241 26.83 -0.04 1.38
C ARG A 241 27.91 -0.84 0.66
N ASP A 242 29.13 -0.32 0.59
CA ASP A 242 30.25 -1.05 0.00
C ASP A 242 30.35 -2.43 0.66
N THR A 243 30.42 -3.47 -0.18
CA THR A 243 30.37 -4.89 0.18
C THR A 243 31.60 -5.37 0.95
#